data_AF-A0A377HHA3-F1
#
_entry.id   AF-A0A377HHA3-F1
#
_cell.length_a   1.000
_cell.length_b   1.000
_cell.length_c   1.000
_cell.angle_alpha   90.00
_cell.angle_beta   90.00
_cell.angle_gamma   90.00
#
_symmetry.space_group_name_H-M   'P 1'
#
loop_
_entity.id
_entity.type
_entity.pdbx_description
1 polymer ?
#
loop_
_entity_poly.entity_id
_entity_poly.type
_entity_poly.pdbx_seq_one_letter_code
_entity_poly.pdbx_strand_id
1 'polypeptide(L)'
;MAIDTIYTIAGGAWFQDTLNGVASFLDSRAGDALIAMATAVSVIVGAATYIRTRNIMDLVKWAGFYVLVIAVLIGDKRSVQIIDLSEPARIYQVDNVPAGLAAPASMITRIGAGMAQTYDTIFARPDALTYSKTGMLFGAQLAAGSSDFRFSEPEIQRMFSDYVHNCVVGDIMLNNKYTIGELMNADDPYALIFSRPSPLRGLYDKNRNFLTCEQAATRINTDSGDISGRIRHLFFNRS
;
A
#
# COMPACT_ATOMS: atom_id res chain seq x y z
N MET A 1 -7.55 3.87 30.96
CA MET A 1 -6.87 3.95 29.65
C MET A 1 -7.94 4.08 28.59
N ALA A 2 -7.94 5.17 27.81
CA ALA A 2 -8.78 5.20 26.61
C ALA A 2 -8.08 4.42 25.51
N ILE A 3 -8.86 3.62 24.78
CA ILE A 3 -8.39 2.86 23.62
C ILE A 3 -8.86 3.62 22.39
N ASP A 4 -7.91 4.06 21.57
CA ASP A 4 -8.17 4.70 20.29
C ASP A 4 -8.22 3.64 19.19
N THR A 5 -9.15 3.79 18.24
CA THR A 5 -9.27 2.85 17.12
C THR A 5 -8.84 3.50 15.82
N ILE A 6 -7.90 2.85 15.12
CA ILE A 6 -7.43 3.24 13.79
C ILE A 6 -7.96 2.22 12.78
N TYR A 7 -8.54 2.71 11.69
CA TYR A 7 -9.05 1.87 10.60
C TYR A 7 -8.07 1.87 9.44
N THR A 8 -7.76 0.68 8.92
CA THR A 8 -7.01 0.52 7.67
C THR A 8 -7.74 -0.42 6.73
N ILE A 9 -7.60 -0.19 5.42
CA ILE A 9 -8.21 -1.01 4.37
C ILE A 9 -7.37 -2.28 4.12
N ALA A 10 -6.05 -2.18 4.30
CA ALA A 10 -5.09 -3.26 4.13
C ALA A 10 -3.83 -2.99 4.95
N GLY A 11 -3.07 -4.03 5.31
CA GLY A 11 -1.72 -3.88 5.86
C GLY A 11 -1.69 -3.57 7.36
N GLY A 12 -2.62 -4.11 8.14
CA GLY A 12 -2.68 -3.95 9.60
C GLY A 12 -1.38 -4.31 10.31
N ALA A 13 -0.69 -5.36 9.86
CA ALA A 13 0.62 -5.76 10.41
C ALA A 13 1.70 -4.68 10.20
N TRP A 14 1.77 -4.08 9.01
CA TRP A 14 2.73 -3.01 8.72
C TRP A 14 2.45 -1.75 9.56
N PHE A 15 1.18 -1.39 9.74
CA PHE A 15 0.78 -0.30 10.63
C PHE A 15 1.15 -0.59 12.09
N GLN A 16 0.97 -1.83 12.54
CA GLN A 16 1.35 -2.27 13.88
C GLN A 16 2.86 -2.12 14.10
N ASP A 17 3.67 -2.65 13.19
CA ASP A 17 5.13 -2.56 13.27
C ASP A 17 5.62 -1.11 13.26
N THR A 18 4.99 -0.26 12.45
CA THR A 18 5.32 1.17 12.38
C THR A 18 5.02 1.89 13.69
N LEU A 19 3.81 1.71 14.25
CA LEU A 19 3.43 2.33 15.52
C LEU A 19 4.26 1.80 16.69
N ASN A 20 4.57 0.51 16.70
CA ASN A 20 5.43 -0.10 17.71
C ASN A 20 6.87 0.42 17.61
N GLY A 21 7.38 0.61 16.39
CA GLY A 21 8.65 1.28 16.13
C GLY A 21 8.69 2.70 16.69
N VAL A 22 7.66 3.51 16.42
CA VAL A 22 7.54 4.87 16.97
C VAL A 22 7.46 4.87 18.50
N ALA A 23 6.65 3.99 19.08
CA ALA A 23 6.51 3.86 20.53
C ALA A 23 7.85 3.49 21.19
N SER A 24 8.56 2.50 20.64
CA SER A 24 9.87 2.09 21.14
C SER A 24 10.94 3.17 20.98
N PHE A 25 10.89 3.94 19.89
CA PHE A 25 11.83 5.03 19.65
C PHE A 25 11.65 6.18 20.63
N LEU A 26 10.41 6.57 20.90
CA LEU A 26 10.09 7.65 21.83
C LEU A 26 10.33 7.25 23.29
N ASP A 27 10.29 5.95 23.61
CA ASP A 27 10.67 5.41 24.92
C ASP A 27 12.19 5.22 25.07
N SER A 28 12.95 5.39 23.98
CA SER A 28 14.41 5.24 24.00
C SER A 28 15.11 6.53 24.44
N ARG A 29 16.37 6.39 24.89
CA ARG A 29 17.24 7.55 25.20
C ARG A 29 17.44 8.50 24.03
N ALA A 30 17.34 8.01 22.79
CA ALA A 30 17.43 8.84 21.61
C ALA A 30 16.18 9.73 21.46
N GLY A 31 15.00 9.19 21.78
CA GLY A 31 13.74 9.94 21.87
C GLY A 31 13.81 11.04 22.91
N ASP A 32 14.28 10.71 24.11
CA ASP A 32 14.49 11.70 25.18
C ASP A 32 15.46 12.82 24.76
N ALA A 33 16.59 12.45 24.12
CA ALA A 33 17.56 13.42 23.63
C ALA A 33 16.96 14.34 22.56
N LEU A 34 16.14 13.82 21.65
CA LEU A 34 15.44 14.63 20.64
C LEU A 34 14.44 15.60 21.29
N ILE A 35 13.67 15.13 22.27
CA ILE A 35 12.74 16.00 23.01
C ILE A 35 13.53 17.09 23.76
N ALA A 36 14.66 16.75 24.38
CA ALA A 36 15.52 17.72 25.06
C ALA A 36 16.09 18.78 24.09
N MET A 37 16.55 18.38 22.90
CA MET A 37 17.01 19.33 21.87
C MET A 37 15.86 20.22 21.38
N ALA A 38 14.69 19.65 21.12
CA ALA A 38 13.50 20.42 20.73
C ALA A 38 13.08 21.41 21.83
N THR A 39 13.19 21.00 23.10
CA THR A 39 12.95 21.86 24.26
C THR A 39 13.92 23.03 24.30
N ALA A 40 15.22 22.77 24.11
CA ALA A 40 16.24 23.81 24.09
C ALA A 40 15.97 24.85 22.99
N VAL A 41 15.62 24.40 21.78
CA VAL A 41 15.25 25.30 20.67
C VAL A 41 14.01 26.12 21.03
N SER A 42 12.98 25.48 21.60
CA SER A 42 11.76 26.18 22.03
C SER A 42 12.06 27.28 23.03
N VAL A 43 12.92 27.02 24.03
CA VAL A 43 13.32 28.00 25.05
C VAL A 43 14.05 29.19 24.42
N ILE A 44 14.92 28.95 23.43
CA ILE A 44 15.60 30.02 22.70
C ILE A 44 14.59 30.91 21.96
N VAL A 45 13.58 30.31 21.31
CA VAL A 45 12.50 31.05 20.66
C VAL A 45 11.71 31.86 21.68
N GLY A 46 11.31 31.27 22.81
CA GLY A 46 10.62 31.97 23.89
C GLY A 46 11.42 33.15 24.44
N ALA A 47 12.74 32.98 24.62
CA ALA A 47 13.65 34.05 25.05
C ALA A 47 13.75 35.17 24.00
N ALA A 48 13.86 34.83 22.71
CA ALA A 48 13.90 35.81 21.63
C ALA A 48 12.59 36.61 21.52
N THR A 49 11.44 35.95 21.69
CA THR A 49 10.13 36.62 21.73
C THR A 49 10.06 37.57 22.92
N TYR A 50 10.49 37.14 24.12
CA TYR A 50 10.50 37.99 25.31
C TYR A 50 11.40 39.23 25.16
N ILE A 51 12.59 39.10 24.56
CA ILE A 51 13.49 40.25 24.33
C ILE A 51 12.81 41.29 23.43
N ARG A 52 12.01 40.85 22.45
CA ARG A 52 11.34 41.73 21.49
C ARG A 52 10.12 42.44 22.08
N THR A 53 9.25 41.74 22.82
CA THR A 53 8.05 42.36 23.40
C THR A 53 8.25 42.93 24.80
N ARG A 54 9.30 42.52 25.53
CA ARG A 54 9.59 42.87 26.94
C ARG A 54 8.39 42.70 27.89
N ASN A 55 7.44 41.84 27.52
CA ASN A 55 6.23 41.59 28.29
C ASN A 55 6.31 40.20 28.92
N ILE A 56 6.25 40.14 30.25
CA ILE A 56 6.28 38.89 31.02
C ILE A 56 5.07 38.01 30.69
N MET A 57 3.94 38.60 30.31
CA MET A 57 2.74 37.87 29.93
C MET A 57 2.94 37.01 28.68
N ASP A 58 3.77 37.45 27.73
CA ASP A 58 4.05 36.67 26.51
C ASP A 58 4.94 35.46 26.82
N LEU A 59 5.86 35.59 27.77
CA LEU A 59 6.68 34.48 28.25
C LEU A 59 5.83 33.43 28.97
N VAL A 60 4.88 33.86 29.81
CA VAL A 60 3.95 32.96 30.50
C VAL A 60 3.04 32.24 29.50
N LYS A 61 2.51 32.95 28.49
CA LYS A 61 1.72 32.33 27.41
C LYS A 61 2.53 31.30 26.62
N TRP A 62 3.77 31.64 26.25
CA TRP A 62 4.66 30.71 25.55
C TRP A 62 4.96 29.47 26.41
N ALA A 63 5.32 29.65 27.68
CA ALA A 63 5.64 28.54 28.57
C ALA A 63 4.41 27.64 28.82
N GLY A 64 3.25 28.25 29.08
CA GLY A 64 1.98 27.54 29.25
C GLY A 64 1.58 26.76 27.99
N PHE A 65 1.69 27.38 26.81
CA PHE A 65 1.41 26.72 25.55
C PHE A 65 2.38 25.56 25.29
N TYR A 66 3.68 25.78 25.49
CA TYR A 66 4.71 24.77 25.28
C TYR A 66 4.52 23.54 26.18
N VAL A 67 4.31 23.77 27.49
CA VAL A 67 4.07 22.70 28.46
C VAL A 67 2.78 21.95 28.12
N LEU A 68 1.70 22.65 27.78
CA LEU A 68 0.44 22.03 27.39
C LEU A 68 0.63 21.14 26.15
N VAL A 69 1.27 21.66 25.10
CA VAL A 69 1.49 20.91 23.86
C VAL A 69 2.33 19.66 24.13
N ILE A 70 3.46 19.75 24.83
CA ILE A 70 4.30 18.59 25.11
C ILE A 70 3.58 17.59 26.04
N ALA A 71 2.88 18.07 27.06
CA ALA A 71 2.15 17.21 27.99
C ALA A 71 1.03 16.43 27.28
N VAL A 72 0.27 17.08 26.38
CA VAL A 72 -0.83 16.44 25.66
C VAL A 72 -0.32 15.56 24.52
N LEU A 73 0.64 16.03 23.71
CA LEU A 73 1.06 15.29 22.52
C LEU A 73 1.97 14.11 22.87
N ILE A 74 2.88 14.27 23.84
CA ILE A 74 3.92 13.28 24.16
C ILE A 74 3.72 12.67 25.54
N GLY A 75 3.34 13.47 26.53
CA GLY A 75 3.21 13.03 27.93
C GLY A 75 2.11 11.99 28.15
N ASP A 76 1.03 12.07 27.36
CA ASP A 76 -0.09 11.13 27.46
C ASP A 76 0.07 9.99 26.46
N LYS A 77 0.17 8.77 26.99
CA LYS A 77 0.38 7.53 26.23
C LYS A 77 -0.95 6.78 26.13
N ARG A 78 -1.36 6.45 24.92
CA ARG A 78 -2.63 5.79 24.60
C ARG A 78 -2.38 4.43 23.97
N SER A 79 -3.29 3.49 24.23
CA SER A 79 -3.32 2.19 23.53
C SER A 79 -4.14 2.34 22.25
N VAL A 80 -3.58 1.86 21.15
CA VAL A 80 -4.20 1.95 19.83
C VAL A 80 -4.56 0.55 19.35
N GLN A 81 -5.81 0.37 18.95
CA GLN A 81 -6.29 -0.82 18.27
C GLN A 81 -6.43 -0.53 16.78
N ILE A 82 -5.74 -1.30 15.95
CA ILE A 82 -5.79 -1.21 14.50
C ILE A 82 -6.79 -2.26 14.00
N ILE A 83 -7.82 -1.80 13.31
CA ILE A 83 -8.83 -2.64 12.68
C ILE A 83 -8.52 -2.68 11.19
N ASP A 84 -8.09 -3.85 10.70
CA ASP A 84 -7.89 -4.10 9.28
C ASP A 84 -9.19 -4.62 8.67
N LEU A 85 -9.77 -3.85 7.75
CA LEU A 85 -11.00 -4.19 7.06
C LEU A 85 -10.83 -5.40 6.13
N SER A 86 -9.61 -5.71 5.69
CA SER A 86 -9.30 -6.90 4.88
C SER A 86 -9.22 -8.19 5.71
N GLU A 87 -8.93 -8.08 7.01
CA GLU A 87 -8.70 -9.21 7.91
C GLU A 87 -9.35 -9.00 9.28
N PRO A 88 -10.69 -8.95 9.36
CA PRO A 88 -11.40 -8.58 10.59
C PRO A 88 -11.23 -9.58 11.75
N ALA A 89 -10.69 -10.77 11.49
CA ALA A 89 -10.42 -11.79 12.51
C ALA A 89 -9.09 -11.57 13.26
N ARG A 90 -8.16 -10.76 12.73
CA ARG A 90 -6.89 -10.45 13.40
C ARG A 90 -7.01 -9.17 14.22
N ILE A 91 -6.53 -9.24 15.46
CA ILE A 91 -6.50 -8.10 16.39
C ILE A 91 -5.07 -7.56 16.41
N TYR A 92 -4.90 -6.34 15.92
CA TYR A 92 -3.64 -5.61 15.98
C TYR A 92 -3.75 -4.54 17.07
N GLN A 93 -2.88 -4.61 18.08
CA GLN A 93 -2.84 -3.64 19.17
C GLN A 93 -1.40 -3.18 19.41
N VAL A 94 -1.24 -1.89 19.65
CA VAL A 94 0.03 -1.25 20.04
C VAL A 94 -0.20 -0.39 21.26
N ASP A 95 0.60 -0.60 22.29
CA ASP A 95 0.58 0.19 23.51
C ASP A 95 1.66 1.28 23.46
N ASN A 96 1.58 2.25 24.38
CA ASN A 96 2.59 3.31 24.55
C ASN A 96 2.72 4.28 23.36
N VAL A 97 1.67 4.49 22.58
CA VAL A 97 1.68 5.46 21.47
C VAL A 97 1.36 6.86 22.02
N PRO A 98 2.12 7.91 21.65
CA PRO A 98 1.81 9.27 22.06
C PRO A 98 0.43 9.72 21.56
N ALA A 99 -0.35 10.34 22.43
CA ALA A 99 -1.69 10.84 22.11
C ALA A 99 -1.67 11.84 20.95
N GLY A 100 -0.58 12.60 20.79
CA GLY A 100 -0.40 13.54 19.69
C GLY A 100 -0.39 12.89 18.30
N LEU A 101 -0.04 11.60 18.22
CA LEU A 101 -0.14 10.81 16.99
C LEU A 101 -1.43 9.99 16.95
N ALA A 102 -1.76 9.33 18.05
CA ALA A 102 -2.90 8.41 18.12
C ALA A 102 -4.25 9.10 17.92
N ALA A 103 -4.48 10.27 18.55
CA ALA A 103 -5.76 10.97 18.51
C ALA A 103 -6.12 11.53 17.12
N PRO A 104 -5.24 12.24 16.39
CA PRO A 104 -5.57 12.67 15.04
C PRO A 104 -5.65 11.49 14.06
N ALA A 105 -4.80 10.48 14.20
CA ALA A 105 -4.84 9.29 13.34
C ALA A 105 -6.17 8.52 13.51
N SER A 106 -6.64 8.34 14.75
CA SER A 106 -7.93 7.69 15.03
C SER A 106 -9.10 8.50 14.48
N MET A 107 -9.08 9.83 14.64
CA MET A 107 -10.13 10.72 14.11
C MET A 107 -10.20 10.66 12.58
N ILE A 108 -9.05 10.82 11.90
CA ILE A 108 -8.99 10.84 10.43
C ILE A 108 -9.42 9.48 9.87
N THR A 109 -8.92 8.38 10.42
CA THR A 109 -9.25 7.04 9.92
C THR A 109 -10.68 6.63 10.23
N ARG A 110 -11.26 7.04 11.36
CA ARG A 110 -12.70 6.87 11.64
C ARG A 110 -13.56 7.58 10.60
N ILE A 111 -13.24 8.83 10.28
CA ILE A 111 -13.97 9.59 9.26
C ILE A 111 -13.79 8.93 7.89
N GLY A 112 -12.57 8.55 7.52
CA GLY A 112 -12.26 7.89 6.26
C GLY A 112 -12.98 6.55 6.11
N ALA A 113 -13.00 5.73 7.16
CA ALA A 113 -13.73 4.45 7.17
C ALA A 113 -15.24 4.66 7.07
N GLY A 114 -15.78 5.66 7.77
CA GLY A 114 -17.19 6.03 7.65
C GLY A 114 -17.55 6.49 6.24
N MET A 115 -16.71 7.31 5.62
CA MET A 115 -16.90 7.76 4.23
C MET A 115 -16.81 6.59 3.24
N ALA A 116 -15.83 5.71 3.37
CA ALA A 116 -15.71 4.51 2.55
C ALA A 116 -16.94 3.62 2.67
N GLN A 117 -17.43 3.39 3.90
CA GLN A 117 -18.64 2.61 4.13
C GLN A 117 -19.89 3.27 3.54
N THR A 118 -20.01 4.60 3.59
CA THR A 118 -21.13 5.30 2.93
C THR A 118 -21.05 5.21 1.41
N TYR A 119 -19.86 5.31 0.83
CA TYR A 119 -19.66 5.13 -0.60
C TYR A 119 -20.06 3.71 -1.02
N ASP A 120 -19.60 2.70 -0.28
CA ASP A 120 -19.97 1.31 -0.52
C ASP A 120 -21.48 1.10 -0.41
N THR A 121 -22.16 1.77 0.53
CA THR A 121 -23.62 1.64 0.69
C THR A 121 -24.39 2.29 -0.47
N ILE A 122 -23.92 3.41 -1.01
CA ILE A 122 -24.58 4.14 -2.11
C ILE A 122 -24.36 3.42 -3.45
N PHE A 123 -23.17 2.85 -3.64
CA PHE A 123 -22.79 2.17 -4.88
C PHE A 123 -22.94 0.64 -4.83
N ALA A 124 -23.32 0.08 -3.67
CA ALA A 124 -23.73 -1.32 -3.55
C ALA A 124 -24.99 -1.52 -4.39
N ARG A 125 -24.86 -2.32 -5.46
CA ARG A 125 -26.03 -2.82 -6.18
C ARG A 125 -26.91 -3.63 -5.21
N PRO A 126 -28.24 -3.59 -5.35
CA PRO A 126 -29.17 -4.22 -4.40
C PRO A 126 -28.98 -5.75 -4.23
N ASP A 127 -28.24 -6.42 -5.12
CA ASP A 127 -27.94 -7.86 -5.02
C ASP A 127 -26.55 -8.18 -4.39
N ALA A 128 -25.80 -7.18 -3.91
CA ALA A 128 -24.43 -7.34 -3.44
C ALA A 128 -24.24 -7.16 -1.93
N LEU A 129 -25.30 -7.20 -1.10
CA LEU A 129 -25.17 -7.11 0.37
C LEU A 129 -24.26 -8.20 0.97
N THR A 130 -24.08 -9.32 0.26
CA THR A 130 -23.11 -10.38 0.62
C THR A 130 -21.73 -10.20 -0.06
N TYR A 131 -21.64 -9.43 -1.15
CA TYR A 131 -20.42 -9.19 -1.94
C TYR A 131 -19.69 -7.87 -1.58
N SER A 132 -20.36 -6.97 -0.85
CA SER A 132 -19.81 -5.69 -0.43
C SER A 132 -18.63 -5.84 0.55
N LYS A 133 -18.59 -6.94 1.33
CA LYS A 133 -17.41 -7.25 2.17
C LYS A 133 -16.19 -7.73 1.39
N THR A 134 -16.37 -8.31 0.20
CA THR A 134 -15.25 -8.80 -0.64
C THR A 134 -14.76 -7.76 -1.65
N GLY A 135 -15.56 -6.75 -2.00
CA GLY A 135 -15.17 -5.67 -2.92
C GLY A 135 -13.96 -4.85 -2.45
N MET A 136 -13.96 -4.42 -1.18
CA MET A 136 -12.78 -3.78 -0.57
C MET A 136 -11.62 -4.77 -0.35
N LEU A 137 -11.92 -6.04 -0.04
CA LEU A 137 -10.90 -7.07 0.20
C LEU A 137 -10.09 -7.40 -1.05
N PHE A 138 -10.77 -7.53 -2.19
CA PHE A 138 -10.12 -7.82 -3.48
C PHE A 138 -9.28 -6.63 -3.95
N GLY A 139 -9.78 -5.40 -3.81
CA GLY A 139 -9.02 -4.18 -4.12
C GLY A 139 -7.82 -3.97 -3.18
N ALA A 140 -7.98 -4.26 -1.89
CA ALA A 140 -6.92 -4.23 -0.88
C ALA A 140 -5.84 -5.29 -1.15
N GLN A 141 -6.22 -6.51 -1.48
CA GLN A 141 -5.29 -7.58 -1.83
C GLN A 141 -4.61 -7.34 -3.18
N LEU A 142 -5.30 -6.74 -4.16
CA LEU A 142 -4.68 -6.29 -5.41
C LEU A 142 -3.70 -5.14 -5.16
N ALA A 143 -4.03 -4.16 -4.33
CA ALA A 143 -3.14 -3.06 -3.98
C ALA A 143 -1.90 -3.57 -3.21
N ALA A 144 -2.10 -4.40 -2.19
CA ALA A 144 -1.02 -5.05 -1.43
C ALA A 144 -0.18 -6.00 -2.29
N GLY A 145 -0.81 -6.78 -3.17
CA GLY A 145 -0.12 -7.63 -4.14
C GLY A 145 0.63 -6.81 -5.19
N SER A 146 0.10 -5.66 -5.61
CA SER A 146 0.76 -4.77 -6.60
C SER A 146 2.07 -4.16 -6.07
N SER A 147 2.15 -3.90 -4.77
CA SER A 147 3.39 -3.48 -4.13
C SER A 147 4.42 -4.60 -3.98
N ASP A 148 3.99 -5.87 -4.11
CA ASP A 148 4.86 -7.06 -3.98
C ASP A 148 5.29 -7.65 -5.34
N PHE A 149 4.75 -7.16 -6.47
CA PHE A 149 5.18 -7.56 -7.81
C PHE A 149 6.47 -6.84 -8.24
N ARG A 150 7.61 -7.24 -7.67
CA ARG A 150 8.92 -6.99 -8.28
C ARG A 150 9.26 -8.15 -9.21
N PHE A 151 9.08 -7.94 -10.51
CA PHE A 151 9.62 -8.86 -11.52
C PHE A 151 11.13 -8.96 -11.31
N SER A 152 11.63 -10.17 -11.03
CA SER A 152 13.04 -10.40 -10.68
C SER A 152 14.00 -10.12 -11.85
N GLU A 153 13.50 -10.02 -13.09
CA GLU A 153 14.31 -9.82 -14.29
C GLU A 153 13.73 -8.67 -15.14
N PRO A 154 14.40 -7.49 -15.23
CA PRO A 154 13.95 -6.36 -16.07
C PRO A 154 14.02 -6.66 -17.59
N GLU A 155 14.57 -7.82 -17.96
CA GLU A 155 14.64 -8.33 -19.33
C GLU A 155 13.30 -8.87 -19.84
N ILE A 156 12.56 -9.56 -18.98
CA ILE A 156 11.32 -10.24 -19.38
C ILE A 156 10.14 -9.27 -19.48
N GLN A 157 10.09 -8.23 -18.64
CA GLN A 157 9.09 -7.17 -18.79
C GLN A 157 9.20 -6.44 -20.13
N ARG A 158 10.44 -6.22 -20.62
CA ARG A 158 10.68 -5.60 -21.93
C ARG A 158 10.28 -6.52 -23.07
N MET A 159 10.72 -7.79 -23.05
CA MET A 159 10.33 -8.76 -24.07
C MET A 159 8.82 -8.99 -24.12
N PHE A 160 8.12 -9.00 -22.98
CA PHE A 160 6.67 -9.12 -22.95
C PHE A 160 5.97 -7.89 -23.54
N SER A 161 6.42 -6.68 -23.18
CA SER A 161 5.91 -5.44 -23.78
C SER A 161 6.15 -5.40 -25.29
N ASP A 162 7.33 -5.81 -25.75
CA ASP A 162 7.69 -5.86 -27.17
C ASP A 162 6.93 -6.96 -27.94
N TYR A 163 6.60 -8.07 -27.27
CA TYR A 163 5.75 -9.15 -27.81
C TYR A 163 4.30 -8.69 -27.98
N VAL A 164 3.73 -8.00 -27.00
CA VAL A 164 2.36 -7.46 -27.08
C VAL A 164 2.24 -6.43 -28.21
N HIS A 165 3.20 -5.51 -28.33
CA HIS A 165 3.16 -4.50 -29.39
C HIS A 165 3.43 -5.06 -30.80
N ASN A 166 4.42 -5.92 -30.99
CA ASN A 166 4.82 -6.36 -32.33
C ASN A 166 4.05 -7.59 -32.84
N CYS A 167 3.68 -8.50 -31.94
CA CYS A 167 2.96 -9.74 -32.29
C CYS A 167 1.45 -9.60 -32.08
N VAL A 168 0.99 -9.17 -30.90
CA VAL A 168 -0.45 -9.19 -30.55
C VAL A 168 -1.24 -8.06 -31.23
N VAL A 169 -0.76 -6.81 -31.13
CA VAL A 169 -1.41 -5.67 -31.83
C VAL A 169 -1.32 -5.82 -33.35
N GLY A 170 -0.20 -6.38 -33.83
CA GLY A 170 0.02 -6.66 -35.25
C GLY A 170 -0.93 -7.70 -35.84
N ASP A 171 -1.25 -8.76 -35.09
CA ASP A 171 -2.19 -9.80 -35.52
C ASP A 171 -3.66 -9.35 -35.44
N ILE A 172 -4.00 -8.41 -34.55
CA ILE A 172 -5.33 -7.78 -34.47
C ILE A 172 -5.58 -6.85 -35.67
N MET A 173 -4.64 -5.97 -36.03
CA MET A 173 -4.86 -4.96 -37.07
C MET A 173 -4.80 -5.46 -38.51
N LEU A 174 -4.02 -6.50 -38.84
CA LEU A 174 -3.84 -6.92 -40.25
C LEU A 174 -4.50 -8.25 -40.63
N ASN A 175 -4.75 -9.16 -39.68
CA ASN A 175 -5.28 -10.50 -39.98
C ASN A 175 -6.71 -10.75 -39.47
N ASN A 176 -7.32 -9.79 -38.75
CA ASN A 176 -8.70 -9.86 -38.26
C ASN A 176 -9.05 -11.19 -37.55
N LYS A 177 -8.06 -11.82 -36.90
CA LYS A 177 -8.23 -13.18 -36.32
C LYS A 177 -8.93 -13.19 -34.96
N TYR A 178 -8.94 -12.06 -34.23
CA TYR A 178 -9.61 -11.89 -32.93
C TYR A 178 -10.05 -10.43 -32.74
N THR A 179 -11.20 -10.19 -32.11
CA THR A 179 -11.66 -8.85 -31.70
C THR A 179 -11.47 -8.64 -30.19
N ILE A 180 -11.26 -7.39 -29.74
CA ILE A 180 -11.09 -7.05 -28.31
C ILE A 180 -12.24 -7.61 -27.45
N GLY A 181 -13.45 -7.73 -28.01
CA GLY A 181 -14.62 -8.29 -27.33
C GLY A 181 -14.52 -9.78 -26.99
N GLU A 182 -13.82 -10.60 -27.78
CA GLU A 182 -13.61 -12.03 -27.47
C GLU A 182 -12.50 -12.23 -26.45
N LEU A 183 -11.49 -11.33 -26.44
CA LEU A 183 -10.41 -11.36 -25.46
C LEU A 183 -10.90 -10.96 -24.06
N MET A 184 -11.93 -10.12 -23.96
CA MET A 184 -12.51 -9.69 -22.68
C MET A 184 -13.55 -10.65 -22.09
N ASN A 185 -14.06 -11.61 -22.87
CA ASN A 185 -15.05 -12.60 -22.43
C ASN A 185 -14.48 -14.02 -22.29
N ALA A 186 -13.18 -14.22 -22.51
CA ALA A 186 -12.54 -15.52 -22.39
C ALA A 186 -12.13 -15.83 -20.95
N ASP A 187 -12.44 -17.03 -20.48
CA ASP A 187 -12.06 -17.52 -19.14
C ASP A 187 -10.54 -17.62 -18.93
N ASP A 188 -9.76 -17.75 -20.01
CA ASP A 188 -8.29 -17.69 -19.96
C ASP A 188 -7.71 -17.00 -21.23
N PRO A 189 -7.49 -15.68 -21.18
CA PRO A 189 -7.00 -14.91 -22.32
C PRO A 189 -5.56 -15.27 -22.71
N TYR A 190 -4.78 -15.88 -21.81
CA TYR A 190 -3.42 -16.31 -22.10
C TYR A 190 -3.40 -17.53 -23.02
N ALA A 191 -4.28 -18.51 -22.80
CA ALA A 191 -4.40 -19.69 -23.65
C ALA A 191 -4.75 -19.34 -25.12
N LEU A 192 -5.59 -18.32 -25.32
CA LEU A 192 -5.98 -17.84 -26.66
C LEU A 192 -4.80 -17.22 -27.41
N ILE A 193 -3.99 -16.39 -26.75
CA ILE A 193 -2.84 -15.69 -27.37
C ILE A 193 -1.74 -16.67 -27.77
N PHE A 194 -1.57 -17.78 -27.03
CA PHE A 194 -0.55 -18.78 -27.32
C PHE A 194 -1.04 -19.95 -28.20
N SER A 195 -2.33 -20.03 -28.50
CA SER A 195 -2.91 -21.15 -29.26
C SER A 195 -2.52 -21.15 -30.75
N ARG A 196 -2.22 -19.99 -31.35
CA ARG A 196 -1.92 -19.83 -32.79
C ARG A 196 -0.93 -18.69 -33.07
N PRO A 197 0.35 -18.80 -32.67
CA PRO A 197 1.34 -17.78 -32.99
C PRO A 197 1.58 -17.68 -34.51
N SER A 198 1.64 -16.46 -35.05
CA SER A 198 1.89 -16.21 -36.47
C SER A 198 3.36 -16.47 -36.82
N PRO A 199 3.67 -17.34 -37.80
CA PRO A 199 5.04 -17.77 -38.11
C PRO A 199 5.87 -16.72 -38.86
N LEU A 200 5.27 -15.60 -39.29
CA LEU A 200 5.92 -14.58 -40.14
C LEU A 200 6.28 -13.28 -39.40
N ARG A 201 5.74 -13.06 -38.20
CA ARG A 201 6.07 -11.89 -37.38
C ARG A 201 7.08 -12.30 -36.32
N GLY A 202 7.95 -11.36 -35.95
CA GLY A 202 9.02 -11.60 -35.01
C GLY A 202 9.38 -10.33 -34.25
N LEU A 203 10.10 -10.52 -33.16
CA LEU A 203 10.65 -9.48 -32.30
C LEU A 203 12.17 -9.62 -32.30
N TYR A 204 12.85 -8.50 -32.08
CA TYR A 204 14.29 -8.48 -31.92
C TYR A 204 14.64 -8.58 -30.45
N ASP A 205 15.45 -9.57 -30.10
CA ASP A 205 16.04 -9.70 -28.77
C ASP A 205 17.04 -8.54 -28.50
N LYS A 206 17.45 -8.32 -27.24
CA LYS A 206 18.48 -7.31 -26.86
C LYS A 206 19.78 -7.44 -27.66
N ASN A 207 20.08 -8.65 -28.14
CA ASN A 207 21.25 -8.94 -28.99
C ASN A 207 21.03 -8.67 -30.49
N ARG A 208 19.90 -8.04 -30.88
CA ARG A 208 19.46 -7.80 -32.27
C ARG A 208 19.26 -9.06 -33.11
N ASN A 209 19.05 -10.19 -32.46
CA ASN A 209 18.69 -11.44 -33.12
C ASN A 209 17.18 -11.44 -33.42
N PHE A 210 16.81 -11.77 -34.65
CA PHE A 210 15.41 -11.90 -35.05
C PHE A 210 14.85 -13.22 -34.50
N LEU A 211 13.86 -13.12 -33.61
CA LEU A 211 13.11 -14.25 -33.07
C LEU A 211 11.69 -14.22 -33.64
N THR A 212 11.19 -15.33 -34.13
CA THR A 212 9.78 -15.41 -34.55
C THR A 212 8.86 -15.42 -33.33
N CYS A 213 7.62 -14.93 -33.48
CA CYS A 213 6.64 -14.91 -32.38
C CYS A 213 6.37 -16.32 -31.83
N GLU A 214 6.56 -17.38 -32.62
CA GLU A 214 6.49 -18.79 -32.19
C GLU A 214 7.63 -19.18 -31.23
N GLN A 215 8.86 -18.73 -31.53
CA GLN A 215 10.04 -18.96 -30.68
C GLN A 215 9.99 -18.10 -29.40
N ALA A 216 9.40 -16.90 -29.48
CA ALA A 216 9.19 -16.04 -28.32
C ALA A 216 8.11 -16.61 -27.37
N ALA A 217 7.00 -17.12 -27.92
CA ALA A 217 5.92 -17.74 -27.16
C ALA A 217 6.39 -18.95 -26.35
N THR A 218 7.21 -19.82 -26.96
CA THR A 218 7.77 -21.00 -26.29
C THR A 218 8.78 -20.64 -25.20
N ARG A 219 9.66 -19.65 -25.42
CA ARG A 219 10.58 -19.15 -24.38
C ARG A 219 9.84 -18.55 -23.18
N ILE A 220 8.83 -17.71 -23.43
CA ILE A 220 8.02 -17.10 -22.37
C ILE A 220 7.25 -18.18 -21.60
N ASN A 221 6.65 -19.16 -22.28
CA ASN A 221 5.89 -20.24 -21.64
C ASN A 221 6.78 -21.18 -20.79
N THR A 222 7.99 -21.48 -21.26
CA THR A 222 8.93 -22.36 -20.54
C THR A 222 9.40 -21.73 -19.22
N ASP A 223 9.70 -20.42 -19.21
CA ASP A 223 10.06 -19.69 -17.98
C ASP A 223 8.84 -19.40 -17.09
N SER A 224 7.65 -19.21 -17.67
CA SER A 224 6.40 -19.01 -16.92
C SER A 224 5.94 -20.28 -16.18
N GLY A 225 6.32 -21.47 -16.69
CA GLY A 225 6.10 -22.75 -16.02
C GLY A 225 6.83 -22.87 -14.68
N ASP A 226 8.05 -22.32 -14.58
CA ASP A 226 8.83 -22.29 -13.34
C ASP A 226 8.26 -21.29 -12.31
N ILE A 227 7.60 -20.22 -12.80
CA ILE A 227 6.89 -19.24 -11.97
C ILE A 227 5.56 -19.83 -11.44
N SER A 228 4.79 -20.55 -12.26
CA SER A 228 3.53 -21.20 -11.83
C SER A 228 3.76 -22.31 -10.79
N GLY A 229 4.86 -23.06 -10.91
CA GLY A 229 5.29 -24.04 -9.90
C GLY A 229 5.68 -23.39 -8.57
N ARG A 230 6.34 -22.23 -8.61
CA ARG A 230 6.75 -21.47 -7.41
C ARG A 230 5.57 -20.74 -6.74
N ILE A 231 4.62 -20.24 -7.53
CA ILE A 231 3.36 -19.64 -7.05
C ILE A 231 2.48 -20.69 -6.37
N ARG A 232 2.34 -21.91 -6.92
CA ARG A 232 1.61 -23.00 -6.23
C ARG A 232 2.25 -23.35 -4.88
N HIS A 233 3.58 -23.37 -4.80
CA HIS A 233 4.27 -23.68 -3.55
C HIS A 233 4.11 -22.60 -2.46
N LEU A 234 3.91 -21.34 -2.84
CA LEU A 234 3.64 -20.23 -1.93
C LEU A 234 2.17 -20.14 -1.47
N PHE A 235 1.23 -20.58 -2.32
CA PHE A 235 -0.21 -20.57 -1.96
C PHE A 235 -0.69 -21.84 -1.23
N PHE A 236 -0.11 -23.02 -1.48
CA PHE A 236 -0.57 -24.27 -0.85
C PHE A 236 0.14 -24.65 0.45
N ASN A 237 1.25 -23.99 0.83
CA ASN A 237 2.00 -24.31 2.05
C ASN A 237 1.69 -23.37 3.24
N ARG A 238 0.57 -22.66 3.17
CA ARG A 238 0.06 -21.76 4.21
C ARG A 238 -1.39 -22.10 4.63
N SER A 239 -1.74 -23.39 4.54
CA SER A 239 -2.94 -23.99 5.17
C SER A 239 -2.53 -24.85 6.35
#